data_AF-A0A3T2CUN0-F1
#
_entry.id   AF-A0A3T2CUN0-F1
#
_cell.length_a   1.000
_cell.length_b   1.000
_cell.length_c   1.000
_cell.angle_alpha   90.00
_cell.angle_beta   90.00
_cell.angle_gamma   90.00
#
_symmetry.space_group_name_H-M   'P 1'
#
loop_
_entity.id
_entity.type
_entity.pdbx_description
1 polymer ?
#
loop_
_entity_poly.entity_id
_entity_poly.type
_entity_poly.pdbx_seq_one_letter_code
_entity_poly.pdbx_strand_id
1 'polypeptide(L)' 'MDHDTITVKVGETFTINASVLPASASQGIAFTSSNPPKAKINSAGTGEGVAEGTANITVASKEKPSINRVVQVTVEAAD' A
#
# COMPACT_ATOMS: atom_id res chain seq x y z
N MET A 1 16.38 5.75 5.08
CA MET A 1 15.97 4.48 5.73
C MET A 1 14.52 4.66 6.08
N ASP A 2 13.71 4.82 5.04
CA ASP A 2 12.36 5.34 5.12
C ASP A 2 11.46 4.12 5.27
N HIS A 3 11.38 3.64 6.52
CA HIS A 3 10.49 2.56 6.89
C HIS A 3 9.06 3.11 6.90
N ASP A 4 8.43 3.15 5.71
CA ASP A 4 7.01 3.40 5.57
C ASP A 4 6.27 2.16 6.10
N THR A 5 6.05 2.15 7.42
CA THR A 5 5.19 1.18 8.11
C THR A 5 3.86 1.82 8.44
N ILE A 6 2.78 1.19 8.00
CA ILE A 6 1.41 1.60 8.30
C ILE A 6 0.82 0.60 9.29
N THR A 7 0.29 1.08 10.41
CA THR A 7 -0.45 0.25 11.35
C THR A 7 -1.92 0.58 11.25
N VAL A 8 -2.76 -0.45 11.13
CA VAL A 8 -4.20 -0.33 10.89
C VAL A 8 -4.91 -1.44 11.66
N LYS A 9 -6.13 -1.20 12.16
CA LYS A 9 -6.91 -2.27 12.80
C LYS A 9 -7.66 -3.12 11.79
N VAL A 10 -8.05 -4.34 12.18
CA VAL A 10 -8.98 -5.15 11.38
C VAL A 10 -10.26 -4.35 11.11
N GLY A 11 -10.66 -4.28 9.84
CA GLY A 11 -11.79 -3.50 9.35
C GLY A 11 -11.51 -2.03 9.08
N GLU A 12 -10.33 -1.51 9.44
CA GLU A 12 -9.97 -0.13 9.11
C GLU A 12 -9.34 0.00 7.72
N THR A 13 -9.52 1.19 7.15
CA THR A 13 -8.95 1.55 5.85
C THR A 13 -7.77 2.49 6.03
N PHE A 14 -6.79 2.36 5.14
CA PHE A 14 -5.61 3.20 5.09
C PHE A 14 -5.37 3.65 3.65
N THR A 15 -4.70 4.78 3.47
CA THR A 15 -4.42 5.30 2.13
C THR A 15 -2.94 5.54 1.97
N ILE A 16 -2.35 4.97 0.92
CA ILE A 16 -0.96 5.18 0.56
C ILE A 16 -0.91 6.31 -0.45
N ASN A 17 -0.41 7.47 -0.01
CA ASN A 17 -0.20 8.62 -0.88
C ASN A 17 1.13 8.45 -1.63
N ALA A 18 1.04 7.92 -2.85
CA ALA A 18 2.17 7.86 -3.77
C ALA A 18 2.09 9.03 -4.76
N SER A 19 2.90 10.08 -4.53
CA SER A 19 2.98 11.22 -5.45
C SER A 19 3.97 10.93 -6.58
N VAL A 20 3.46 10.76 -7.80
CA VAL A 20 4.30 10.71 -9.02
C VAL A 20 4.44 12.14 -9.54
N LEU A 21 5.67 12.65 -9.53
CA LEU A 21 6.00 13.95 -10.12
C LEU A 21 6.74 13.76 -11.45
N PRO A 22 6.40 14.57 -12.48
CA PRO A 22 5.41 15.66 -12.48
C PRO A 22 3.96 15.18 -12.65
N ALA A 23 2.99 15.96 -12.18
CA ALA A 23 1.55 15.64 -12.20
C ALA A 23 0.92 15.42 -13.61
N SER A 24 1.70 15.64 -14.68
CA SER A 24 1.32 15.34 -16.08
C SER A 24 1.74 13.93 -16.53
N ALA A 25 2.52 13.20 -15.74
CA ALA A 25 2.85 11.81 -16.02
C ALA A 25 1.59 10.94 -15.81
N SER A 26 1.48 9.85 -16.57
CA SER A 26 0.37 8.92 -16.36
C SER A 26 0.53 8.35 -14.94
N GLN A 27 -0.33 8.76 -14.01
CA GLN A 27 -0.36 8.25 -12.62
C GLN A 27 -0.81 6.79 -12.56
N GLY A 28 -0.48 5.99 -13.59
CA GLY A 28 -0.52 4.55 -13.54
C GLY A 28 0.50 4.09 -12.52
N ILE A 29 0.12 4.03 -11.27
CA ILE A 29 0.86 3.34 -10.21
C ILE A 29 0.20 1.97 -10.06
N ALA A 30 1.03 0.95 -9.90
CA ALA A 30 0.58 -0.38 -9.55
C ALA A 30 0.84 -0.59 -8.06
N PHE A 31 -0.22 -0.94 -7.34
CA PHE A 31 -0.15 -1.39 -5.95
C PHE A 31 -0.32 -2.90 -5.94
N THR A 32 0.55 -3.59 -5.20
CA THR A 32 0.49 -5.04 -5.05
C THR A 32 0.64 -5.40 -3.60
N SER A 33 -0.35 -6.10 -3.04
CA SER A 33 -0.24 -6.65 -1.69
C SER A 33 0.39 -8.03 -1.74
N SER A 34 1.39 -8.26 -0.88
CA SER A 34 1.95 -9.58 -0.65
C SER A 34 0.98 -10.53 0.07
N ASN A 35 0.02 -9.99 0.83
CA ASN A 35 -0.93 -10.77 1.64
C ASN A 35 -2.35 -10.16 1.58
N PRO A 36 -3.07 -10.30 0.44
CA PRO A 36 -4.44 -9.80 0.31
C PRO A 36 -5.46 -10.35 1.33
N PRO A 37 -5.32 -11.54 1.94
CA PRO A 37 -6.21 -11.95 3.03
C PRO A 37 -6.02 -11.16 4.32
N LYS A 38 -4.86 -10.49 4.50
CA LYS A 38 -4.55 -9.68 5.69
C LYS A 38 -4.73 -8.20 5.42
N ALA A 39 -4.12 -7.69 4.35
CA ALA A 39 -4.31 -6.31 3.92
C ALA A 39 -4.53 -6.25 2.42
N LYS A 40 -5.64 -5.66 1.98
CA LYS A 40 -5.92 -5.42 0.57
C LYS A 40 -5.52 -4.00 0.22
N ILE A 41 -5.21 -3.77 -1.04
CA ILE A 41 -5.03 -2.42 -1.59
C ILE A 41 -5.60 -2.37 -3.00
N ASN A 42 -6.28 -1.27 -3.31
CA ASN A 42 -6.85 -1.03 -4.63
C ASN A 42 -5.90 -0.18 -5.50
N SER A 43 -6.26 -0.01 -6.77
CA SER A 43 -5.49 0.79 -7.73
C SER A 43 -5.52 2.30 -7.45
N ALA A 44 -6.40 2.77 -6.56
CA ALA A 44 -6.42 4.16 -6.10
C ALA A 44 -5.46 4.41 -4.92
N GLY A 45 -4.78 3.37 -4.42
CA GLY A 45 -3.89 3.47 -3.26
C GLY A 45 -4.62 3.36 -1.92
N THR A 46 -5.92 3.05 -1.90
CA THR A 46 -6.67 2.78 -0.68
C THR A 46 -6.61 1.30 -0.35
N GLY A 47 -6.11 1.00 0.84
CA GLY A 47 -6.08 -0.33 1.41
C GLY A 47 -6.97 -0.50 2.61
N GLU A 48 -7.18 -1.76 2.99
CA GLU A 48 -8.05 -2.17 4.08
C GLU A 48 -7.37 -3.32 4.83
N GLY A 49 -7.35 -3.22 6.16
CA GLY A 49 -6.96 -4.30 7.05
C GLY A 49 -8.10 -5.31 7.15
N VAL A 50 -7.92 -6.52 6.64
CA VAL A 50 -8.93 -7.58 6.64
C VAL A 50 -8.74 -8.52 7.84
N ALA A 51 -7.49 -8.83 8.20
CA ALA A 51 -7.18 -9.75 9.28
C ALA A 51 -5.80 -9.47 9.88
N GLU A 52 -5.62 -9.83 11.15
CA GLU A 52 -4.41 -9.58 11.91
C GLU A 52 -3.13 -10.15 11.26
N GLY A 53 -2.05 -9.37 11.38
CA GLY A 53 -0.70 -9.69 10.97
C GLY A 53 -0.17 -8.74 9.89
N THR A 54 0.93 -9.11 9.27
CA THR A 54 1.69 -8.20 8.40
C THR A 54 1.51 -8.50 6.92
N ALA A 55 1.47 -7.44 6.13
CA ALA A 55 1.37 -7.46 4.68
C ALA A 55 2.29 -6.40 4.07
N ASN A 56 3.11 -6.78 3.09
CA ASN A 56 3.96 -5.83 2.40
C ASN A 56 3.25 -5.36 1.13
N ILE A 57 3.06 -4.05 1.00
CA ILE A 57 2.48 -3.39 -0.15
C ILE A 57 3.60 -2.84 -1.01
N THR A 58 3.74 -3.36 -2.23
CA THR A 58 4.67 -2.83 -3.22
C THR A 58 3.96 -1.82 -4.10
N VAL A 59 4.51 -0.62 -4.15
CA VAL A 59 4.07 0.50 -4.97
C VAL A 59 5.09 0.68 -6.09
N ALA A 60 4.71 0.47 -7.34
CA ALA A 60 5.60 0.61 -8.49
C ALA A 60 4.97 1.48 -9.57
N SER A 61 5.76 2.34 -10.22
CA SER A 61 5.27 3.10 -11.37
C SER A 61 5.07 2.17 -12.59
N LYS A 62 3.92 2.27 -13.27
CA LYS A 62 3.65 1.52 -14.52
C LYS A 62 4.54 2.00 -15.66
N GLU A 63 4.87 3.29 -15.70
CA GLU A 63 5.79 3.83 -16.71
C GLU A 63 7.22 3.41 -16.46
N LYS A 64 7.64 3.40 -15.18
CA LYS A 64 9.00 3.05 -14.79
C LYS A 64 9.02 2.06 -13.62
N PRO A 65 8.98 0.74 -13.89
CA PRO A 65 8.93 -0.27 -12.83
C PRO A 65 10.18 -0.28 -11.93
N SER A 66 11.28 0.35 -12.37
CA SER A 66 12.47 0.55 -11.53
C SER A 66 12.25 1.54 -10.38
N ILE A 67 11.19 2.35 -10.44
CA ILE A 67 10.78 3.24 -9.35
C ILE A 67 9.69 2.50 -8.58
N ASN A 68 10.13 1.79 -7.54
CA ASN A 68 9.25 1.11 -6.62
C ASN A 68 9.58 1.42 -5.15
N ARG A 69 8.58 1.26 -4.31
CA ARG A 69 8.66 1.37 -2.85
C ARG A 69 7.87 0.24 -2.22
N VAL A 70 8.34 -0.23 -1.08
CA VAL A 70 7.65 -1.25 -0.30
C VAL A 70 7.23 -0.60 1.01
N VAL A 71 5.94 -0.66 1.29
CA VAL A 71 5.31 -0.17 2.51
C VAL A 71 4.88 -1.39 3.30
N GLN A 72 5.31 -1.52 4.55
CA GLN A 72 4.87 -2.64 5.39
C GLN A 72 3.61 -2.24 6.15
N VAL A 73 2.53 -3.00 5.97
CA VAL A 73 1.27 -2.79 6.66
C VAL A 73 1.15 -3.83 7.77
N THR A 74 0.95 -3.38 9.00
CA THR A 74 0.68 -4.22 10.16
C THR A 74 -0.78 -4.06 10.53
N VAL A 75 -1.54 -5.16 10.45
CA VAL A 75 -2.93 -5.21 10.85
C VAL A 75 -3.02 -5.72 12.28
N GLU A 76 -3.53 -4.89 13.18
CA GLU A 76 -3.73 -5.22 14.59
C GLU A 76 -5.19 -5.60 14.87
N ALA A 77 -5.42 -6.26 15.99
CA ALA A 77 -6.76 -6.61 16.46
C ALA A 77 -7.67 -5.37 16.49
N ALA A 78 -8.91 -5.53 16.01
CA ALA A 78 -9.96 -4.61 16.39
C ALA A 78 -10.35 -4.95 17.84
N ASP A 79 -10.21 -3.97 18.74
CA ASP A 79 -10.59 -4.08 20.15
C ASP A 79 -12.11 -4.29 20.31
#